data_AF-A0A7C6Z6K9-F1
#
_entry.id   AF-A0A7C6Z6K9-F1
#
_cell.length_a   1.000
_cell.length_b   1.000
_cell.length_c   1.000
_cell.angle_alpha   90.00
_cell.angle_beta   90.00
_cell.angle_gamma   90.00
#
_symmetry.space_group_name_H-M   'P 1'
#
loop_
_entity.id
_entity.type
_entity.pdbx_description
1 polymer ?
#
loop_
_entity_poly.entity_id
_entity_poly.type
_entity_poly.pdbx_seq_one_letter_code
_entity_poly.pdbx_strand_id
1 'polypeptide(L)'
;MNDLATERTPPVIAAEINMITHQTKRILLASAVEIGRRLKEAKSLIKHGEWGKWLEESVSYSQSTASRLIKLYEEYGASFPDGSGMSNFAPVPNLTYTQALLLLSLSGEEREEFLAQNDVAGMTKQELQQALKDRDQAKEEKEQAEQENEVLKRGLELIGSTLAELKKEQAKAPVPPDHPENVQKEDSVVAAASPTNNTPLPTHNLPTEIDPNAAAKYVERCDTCCKTISTTFFELTTALTNLTHLDGKLKEEKRKEAQKLLETIAETIKEWPPAKKPLKVIR
;
A
#
# COMPACT_ATOMS: atom_id res chain seq x y z
N MET A 1 7.77 -35.61 59.68
CA MET A 1 7.44 -35.25 58.29
C MET A 1 8.66 -34.51 57.77
N ASN A 2 9.39 -35.14 56.84
CA ASN A 2 10.59 -34.53 56.27
C ASN A 2 10.14 -33.36 55.40
N ASP A 3 10.58 -32.16 55.78
CA ASP A 3 10.69 -31.04 54.86
C ASP A 3 11.43 -31.55 53.62
N LEU A 4 10.73 -31.66 52.51
CA LEU A 4 11.35 -31.78 51.20
C LEU A 4 12.06 -30.45 50.99
N ALA A 5 13.28 -30.35 51.50
CA ALA A 5 14.19 -29.26 51.20
C ALA A 5 14.42 -29.30 49.69
N THR A 6 13.64 -28.52 48.95
CA THR A 6 13.83 -28.29 47.53
C THR A 6 15.28 -27.86 47.36
N GLU A 7 16.12 -28.73 46.80
CA GLU A 7 17.53 -28.43 46.60
C GLU A 7 17.63 -27.10 45.85
N ARG A 8 18.33 -26.13 46.46
CA ARG A 8 18.48 -24.78 45.91
C ARG A 8 19.42 -24.80 44.72
N THR A 9 18.90 -25.18 43.57
CA THR A 9 19.64 -25.22 42.31
C THR A 9 19.50 -23.90 41.54
N PRO A 10 20.50 -23.49 40.73
CA PRO A 10 20.40 -22.29 39.90
C PRO A 10 19.12 -22.21 39.03
N PRO A 11 18.62 -23.31 38.40
CA PRO A 11 17.35 -23.28 37.67
C PRO A 11 16.13 -22.97 38.54
N VAL A 12 16.07 -23.48 39.78
CA VAL A 12 14.98 -23.17 40.73
C VAL A 12 15.00 -21.69 41.09
N ILE A 13 16.18 -21.13 41.39
CA ILE A 13 16.33 -19.70 41.69
C ILE A 13 15.93 -18.84 40.48
N ALA A 14 16.32 -19.23 39.26
CA ALA A 14 15.91 -18.52 38.05
C ALA A 14 14.39 -18.53 37.86
N ALA A 15 13.73 -19.66 38.12
CA ALA A 15 12.27 -19.75 38.06
C ALA A 15 11.58 -18.86 39.11
N GLU A 16 12.11 -18.81 40.33
CA GLU A 16 11.65 -17.90 41.40
C GLU A 16 11.77 -16.43 40.98
N ILE A 17 12.94 -16.01 40.45
CA ILE A 17 13.18 -14.65 39.97
C ILE A 17 12.19 -14.29 38.84
N ASN A 18 11.98 -15.20 37.89
CA ASN A 18 11.05 -14.98 36.78
C ASN A 18 9.61 -14.85 37.27
N MET A 19 9.20 -15.66 38.25
CA MET A 19 7.89 -15.57 38.90
C MET A 19 7.69 -14.20 39.57
N ILE A 20 8.65 -13.76 40.39
CA ILE A 20 8.62 -12.44 41.06
C ILE A 20 8.54 -11.32 40.03
N THR A 21 9.33 -11.42 38.96
CA THR A 21 9.36 -10.43 37.87
C THR A 21 8.00 -10.35 37.18
N HIS A 22 7.38 -11.48 36.86
CA HIS A 22 6.07 -11.53 36.24
C HIS A 22 4.97 -10.94 37.14
N GLN A 23 4.96 -11.31 38.43
CA GLN A 23 4.02 -10.76 39.42
C GLN A 23 4.17 -9.24 39.55
N THR A 24 5.41 -8.75 39.65
CA THR A 24 5.71 -7.32 39.77
C THR A 24 5.19 -6.54 38.55
N LYS A 25 5.40 -7.06 37.34
CA LYS A 25 4.89 -6.45 36.10
C LYS A 25 3.37 -6.35 36.09
N ARG A 26 2.67 -7.39 36.53
CA ARG A 26 1.20 -7.41 36.64
C ARG A 26 0.70 -6.41 37.67
N ILE A 27 1.31 -6.37 38.85
CA ILE A 27 0.98 -5.41 39.92
C ILE A 27 1.19 -3.97 39.45
N LEU A 28 2.27 -3.71 38.70
CA LEU A 28 2.55 -2.38 38.16
C LEU A 28 1.46 -1.92 37.19
N LEU A 29 1.03 -2.79 36.25
CA LEU A 29 -0.05 -2.46 35.32
C LEU A 29 -1.37 -2.21 36.06
N ALA A 30 -1.74 -3.09 37.00
CA ALA A 30 -2.95 -2.94 37.80
C ALA A 30 -2.95 -1.62 38.59
N SER A 31 -1.82 -1.31 39.25
CA SER A 31 -1.64 -0.05 39.98
C SER A 31 -1.78 1.17 39.07
N ALA A 32 -1.19 1.12 37.86
CA ALA A 32 -1.28 2.21 36.90
C ALA A 32 -2.72 2.47 36.43
N VAL A 33 -3.49 1.41 36.18
CA VAL A 33 -4.92 1.49 35.83
C VAL A 33 -5.72 2.10 36.98
N GLU A 34 -5.49 1.65 38.21
CA GLU A 34 -6.19 2.18 39.39
C GLU A 34 -5.86 3.65 39.64
N ILE A 35 -4.60 4.06 39.49
CA ILE A 35 -4.21 5.48 39.54
C ILE A 35 -4.94 6.27 38.45
N GLY A 36 -5.02 5.74 37.23
CA GLY A 36 -5.78 6.33 36.13
C GLY A 36 -7.24 6.57 36.47
N ARG A 37 -7.89 5.62 37.13
CA ARG A 37 -9.27 5.73 37.62
C ARG A 37 -9.43 6.89 38.61
N ARG A 38 -8.56 6.96 39.62
CA ARG A 38 -8.59 8.04 40.63
C ARG A 38 -8.29 9.40 40.03
N LEU A 39 -7.38 9.47 39.07
CA LEU A 39 -7.08 10.70 38.34
C LEU A 39 -8.28 11.17 37.51
N LYS A 40 -9.00 10.25 36.87
CA LYS A 40 -10.22 10.58 36.12
C LYS A 40 -11.33 11.10 37.04
N GLU A 41 -11.51 10.47 38.21
CA GLU A 41 -12.42 10.93 39.25
C GLU A 41 -12.05 12.33 39.75
N ALA A 42 -10.80 12.54 40.18
CA ALA A 42 -10.31 13.83 40.66
C ALA A 42 -10.47 14.94 39.61
N LYS A 43 -10.18 14.64 38.34
CA LYS A 43 -10.32 15.59 37.22
C LYS A 43 -11.76 16.10 37.05
N SER A 44 -12.77 15.32 37.44
CA SER A 44 -14.18 15.75 37.40
C SER A 44 -14.58 16.69 38.53
N LEU A 45 -13.81 16.71 39.62
CA LEU A 45 -14.06 17.52 40.82
C LEU A 45 -13.28 18.84 40.82
N ILE A 46 -12.18 18.91 40.07
CA ILE A 46 -11.30 20.07 40.01
C ILE A 46 -11.81 21.10 39.01
N LYS A 47 -11.75 22.39 39.38
CA LYS A 47 -12.18 23.49 38.52
C LYS A 47 -11.31 23.60 37.27
N HIS A 48 -11.91 24.07 36.18
CA HIS A 48 -11.18 24.34 34.94
C HIS A 48 -9.97 25.26 35.18
N GLY A 49 -8.80 24.88 34.66
CA GLY A 49 -7.54 25.63 34.80
C GLY A 49 -6.69 25.25 36.01
N GLU A 50 -7.25 24.63 37.05
CA GLU A 50 -6.48 24.25 38.27
C GLU A 50 -5.86 22.84 38.20
N TRP A 51 -6.26 22.04 37.20
CA TRP A 51 -5.82 20.65 37.04
C TRP A 51 -4.29 20.48 37.03
N GLY A 52 -3.58 21.32 36.27
CA GLY A 52 -2.11 21.23 36.17
C GLY A 52 -1.40 21.47 37.49
N LYS A 53 -1.84 22.49 38.24
CA LYS A 53 -1.29 22.85 39.55
C LYS A 53 -1.58 21.75 40.58
N TRP A 54 -2.82 21.24 40.60
CA TRP A 54 -3.21 20.17 41.50
C TRP A 54 -2.38 18.90 41.28
N LEU A 55 -2.12 18.54 40.02
CA LEU A 55 -1.28 17.38 39.69
C LEU A 55 0.15 17.49 40.24
N GLU A 56 0.76 18.66 40.12
CA GLU A 56 2.12 18.90 40.60
C GLU A 56 2.19 18.90 42.12
N GLU A 57 1.27 19.61 42.79
CA GLU A 57 1.30 19.81 44.23
C GLU A 57 0.77 18.60 45.04
N SER A 58 -0.24 17.89 44.53
CA SER A 58 -0.93 16.83 45.30
C SER A 58 -0.40 15.42 45.03
N VAL A 59 0.04 15.14 43.80
CA VAL A 59 0.42 13.78 43.36
C VAL A 59 1.75 13.73 42.59
N SER A 60 2.43 14.87 42.43
CA SER A 60 3.73 14.99 41.74
C SER A 60 3.75 14.38 40.33
N TYR A 61 2.66 14.55 39.58
CA TYR A 61 2.57 14.09 38.19
C TYR A 61 2.61 15.24 37.18
N SER A 62 3.20 14.97 36.02
CA SER A 62 3.00 15.82 34.84
C SER A 62 1.61 15.60 34.24
N GLN A 63 1.08 16.61 33.54
CA GLN A 63 -0.17 16.46 32.78
C GLN A 63 -0.13 15.31 31.77
N SER A 64 1.02 15.09 31.12
CA SER A 64 1.21 14.01 30.16
C SER A 64 1.16 12.63 30.81
N THR A 65 1.76 12.47 31.99
CA THR A 65 1.70 11.22 32.76
C THR A 65 0.29 10.93 33.23
N ALA A 66 -0.37 11.92 33.82
CA ALA A 66 -1.75 11.79 34.28
C ALA A 66 -2.70 11.42 33.13
N SER A 67 -2.54 12.05 31.97
CA SER A 67 -3.33 11.75 30.77
C SER A 67 -3.11 10.32 30.27
N ARG A 68 -1.87 9.82 30.27
CA ARG A 68 -1.56 8.43 29.89
C ARG A 68 -2.21 7.43 30.84
N LEU A 69 -2.14 7.68 32.15
CA LEU A 69 -2.75 6.82 33.17
C LEU A 69 -4.28 6.80 33.07
N ILE A 70 -4.91 7.96 32.88
CA ILE A 70 -6.36 8.04 32.63
C ILE A 70 -6.75 7.22 31.39
N LYS A 71 -6.01 7.36 30.28
CA LYS A 71 -6.26 6.57 29.07
C LYS A 71 -6.09 5.07 29.30
N LEU A 72 -5.08 4.65 30.06
CA LEU A 72 -4.92 3.23 30.43
C LEU A 72 -6.16 2.71 31.17
N TYR A 73 -6.72 3.51 32.08
CA TYR A 73 -7.97 3.14 32.75
C TYR A 73 -9.16 3.08 31.79
N GLU A 74 -9.29 4.03 30.87
CA GLU A 74 -10.41 4.05 29.92
C GLU A 74 -10.44 2.80 29.03
N GLU A 75 -9.26 2.33 28.62
CA GLU A 75 -9.11 1.22 27.69
C GLU A 75 -9.05 -0.15 28.38
N TYR A 76 -8.37 -0.24 29.54
CA TYR A 76 -8.14 -1.51 30.23
C TYR A 76 -8.91 -1.65 31.55
N GLY A 77 -9.56 -0.60 32.04
CA GLY A 77 -10.22 -0.58 33.36
C GLY A 77 -11.28 -1.66 33.55
N ALA A 78 -11.98 -2.05 32.49
CA ALA A 78 -12.96 -3.15 32.54
C ALA A 78 -12.31 -4.51 32.88
N SER A 79 -11.03 -4.69 32.58
CA SER A 79 -10.26 -5.90 32.94
C SER A 79 -9.87 -5.94 34.43
N PHE A 80 -10.07 -4.84 35.16
CA PHE A 80 -9.73 -4.67 36.57
C PHE A 80 -10.99 -4.29 37.37
N PRO A 81 -11.93 -5.23 37.60
CA PRO A 81 -13.19 -4.94 38.28
C PRO A 81 -12.95 -4.46 39.73
N ASP A 82 -13.84 -3.56 40.15
CA ASP A 82 -13.77 -2.84 41.43
C ASP A 82 -13.87 -3.81 42.62
N GLY A 83 -13.09 -3.58 43.68
CA GLY A 83 -13.37 -4.14 45.01
C GLY A 83 -12.77 -5.51 45.39
N SER A 84 -11.95 -6.17 44.56
CA SER A 84 -11.14 -7.30 45.04
C SER A 84 -9.67 -6.89 45.11
N GLY A 85 -9.18 -6.59 46.32
CA GLY A 85 -7.80 -6.13 46.50
C GLY A 85 -6.83 -7.14 45.91
N MET A 86 -6.11 -6.80 44.83
CA MET A 86 -5.02 -7.53 44.14
C MET A 86 -5.10 -9.07 43.98
N SER A 87 -6.17 -9.73 44.41
CA SER A 87 -6.18 -11.17 44.68
C SER A 87 -7.00 -11.95 43.65
N ASN A 88 -7.93 -11.31 42.94
CA ASN A 88 -8.70 -11.95 41.87
C ASN A 88 -8.74 -11.06 40.63
N PHE A 89 -7.59 -10.87 40.00
CA PHE A 89 -7.55 -10.37 38.63
C PHE A 89 -8.19 -11.43 37.73
N ALA A 90 -9.27 -11.07 37.01
CA ALA A 90 -9.79 -11.83 35.88
C ALA A 90 -8.65 -12.12 34.86
N PRO A 91 -8.85 -12.91 33.78
CA PRO A 91 -7.79 -13.12 32.80
C PRO A 91 -7.55 -11.82 32.02
N VAL A 92 -6.84 -10.90 32.66
CA VAL A 92 -6.18 -9.76 32.04
C VAL A 92 -5.30 -10.37 30.95
N PRO A 93 -5.26 -9.81 29.74
CA PRO A 93 -4.19 -10.16 28.81
C PRO A 93 -2.87 -9.99 29.58
N ASN A 94 -1.97 -10.98 29.54
CA ASN A 94 -0.71 -10.97 30.31
C ASN A 94 0.24 -9.87 29.79
N LEU A 95 -0.15 -8.62 29.98
CA LEU A 95 0.52 -7.43 29.51
C LEU A 95 1.31 -6.81 30.64
N THR A 96 2.44 -6.25 30.27
CA THR A 96 3.21 -5.34 31.09
C THR A 96 2.71 -3.91 30.90
N TYR A 97 2.99 -3.05 31.87
CA TYR A 97 2.71 -1.60 31.77
C TYR A 97 3.19 -0.98 30.45
N THR A 98 4.41 -1.34 30.01
CA THR A 98 4.97 -0.80 28.77
C THR A 98 4.25 -1.30 27.53
N GLN A 99 3.88 -2.58 27.47
CA GLN A 99 3.11 -3.12 26.34
C GLN A 99 1.72 -2.49 26.28
N ALA A 100 1.03 -2.37 27.41
CA ALA A 100 -0.28 -1.74 27.48
C ALA A 100 -0.25 -0.28 26.98
N LEU A 101 0.79 0.48 27.37
CA LEU A 101 1.01 1.85 26.87
C LEU A 101 1.29 1.91 25.37
N LEU A 102 2.08 0.99 24.83
CA LEU A 102 2.38 0.96 23.39
C LEU A 102 1.11 0.69 22.59
N LEU A 103 0.26 -0.23 23.06
CA LEU A 103 -1.01 -0.57 22.44
C LEU A 103 -2.07 0.55 22.52
N LEU A 104 -1.87 1.59 23.33
CA LEU A 104 -2.76 2.77 23.33
C LEU A 104 -2.64 3.62 22.07
N SER A 105 -1.63 3.39 21.21
CA SER A 105 -1.58 4.03 19.89
C SER A 105 -2.64 3.48 18.94
N LEU A 106 -3.25 2.34 19.28
CA LEU A 106 -4.27 1.67 18.48
C LEU A 106 -5.66 2.06 18.96
N SER A 107 -6.61 2.13 18.03
CA SER A 107 -8.03 2.15 18.37
C SER A 107 -8.42 0.85 19.10
N GLY A 108 -9.54 0.87 19.83
CA GLY A 108 -10.01 -0.31 20.58
C GLY A 108 -10.15 -1.55 19.71
N GLU A 109 -10.81 -1.41 18.56
CA GLU A 109 -11.03 -2.50 17.58
C GLU A 109 -9.69 -3.05 17.03
N GLU A 110 -8.79 -2.17 16.57
CA GLU A 110 -7.48 -2.58 16.05
C GLU A 110 -6.61 -3.24 17.13
N ARG A 111 -6.78 -2.84 18.40
CA ARG A 111 -6.05 -3.42 19.51
C ARG A 111 -6.53 -4.84 19.83
N GLU A 112 -7.83 -5.06 19.84
CA GLU A 112 -8.42 -6.39 20.04
C GLU A 112 -8.00 -7.33 18.91
N GLU A 113 -8.06 -6.87 17.66
CA GLU A 113 -7.59 -7.64 16.51
C GLU A 113 -6.08 -7.97 16.61
N PHE A 114 -5.26 -6.99 16.99
CA PHE A 114 -3.82 -7.18 17.16
C PHE A 114 -3.51 -8.20 18.26
N LEU A 115 -4.20 -8.14 19.40
CA LEU A 115 -4.04 -9.08 20.52
C LEU A 115 -4.55 -10.49 20.18
N ALA A 116 -5.53 -10.62 19.29
CA ALA A 116 -6.01 -11.91 18.81
C ALA A 116 -5.00 -12.59 17.86
N GLN A 117 -4.28 -11.80 17.07
CA GLN A 117 -3.33 -12.31 16.07
C GLN A 117 -1.91 -12.52 16.62
N ASN A 118 -1.55 -11.85 17.73
CA ASN A 118 -0.18 -11.82 18.24
C ASN A 118 -0.10 -12.23 19.72
N ASP A 119 0.90 -13.04 20.08
CA ASP A 119 1.25 -13.29 21.47
C ASP A 119 2.05 -12.12 22.06
N VAL A 120 1.34 -11.04 22.39
CA VAL A 120 1.96 -9.82 22.94
C VAL A 120 2.57 -10.08 24.33
N ALA A 121 2.08 -11.07 25.08
CA ALA A 121 2.61 -11.39 26.40
C ALA A 121 4.08 -11.87 26.33
N GLY A 122 4.41 -12.65 25.29
CA GLY A 122 5.76 -13.12 25.01
C GLY A 122 6.70 -12.06 24.41
N MET A 123 6.16 -11.02 23.77
CA MET A 123 6.96 -10.01 23.05
C MET A 123 7.73 -9.09 23.99
N THR A 124 9.01 -8.88 23.68
CA THR A 124 9.78 -7.77 24.25
C THR A 124 9.23 -6.42 23.77
N LYS A 125 9.61 -5.35 24.47
CA LYS A 125 9.26 -3.97 24.06
C LYS A 125 9.66 -3.69 22.61
N GLN A 126 10.83 -4.14 22.18
CA GLN A 126 11.36 -3.87 20.84
C GLN A 126 10.59 -4.66 19.78
N GLU A 127 10.29 -5.93 20.03
CA GLU A 127 9.48 -6.76 19.13
C GLU A 127 8.08 -6.19 18.97
N LEU A 128 7.44 -5.76 20.07
CA LEU A 128 6.13 -5.11 19.98
C LEU A 128 6.18 -3.81 19.17
N GLN A 129 7.22 -2.99 19.37
CA GLN A 129 7.40 -1.77 18.58
C GLN A 129 7.62 -2.06 17.10
N GLN A 130 8.34 -3.13 16.77
CA GLN A 130 8.57 -3.55 15.39
C GLN A 130 7.29 -4.08 14.75
N ALA A 131 6.55 -4.96 15.45
CA ALA A 131 5.29 -5.51 14.97
C ALA A 131 4.25 -4.42 14.68
N LEU A 132 4.16 -3.39 15.53
CA LEU A 132 3.29 -2.24 15.28
C LEU A 132 3.71 -1.47 14.03
N LYS A 133 5.01 -1.24 13.83
CA LYS A 133 5.54 -0.56 12.63
C LYS A 133 5.30 -1.37 11.36
N ASP A 134 5.58 -2.66 11.38
CA ASP A 134 5.42 -3.55 10.22
C ASP A 134 3.94 -3.60 9.79
N ARG A 135 3.04 -3.62 10.77
CA ARG A 135 1.60 -3.55 10.52
C ARG A 135 1.20 -2.20 9.92
N ASP A 136 1.67 -1.09 10.46
CA ASP A 136 1.36 0.26 9.94
C ASP A 136 1.85 0.41 8.50
N GLN A 137 3.08 -0.05 8.22
CA GLN A 137 3.65 -0.08 6.88
C GLN A 137 2.81 -0.96 5.92
N ALA A 138 2.43 -2.17 6.35
CA ALA A 138 1.61 -3.06 5.53
C ALA A 138 0.22 -2.47 5.24
N LYS A 139 -0.36 -1.74 6.20
CA LYS A 139 -1.64 -1.04 6.02
C LYS A 139 -1.51 0.09 5.02
N GLU A 140 -0.44 0.88 5.11
CA GLU A 140 -0.16 1.97 4.17
C GLU A 140 0.11 1.44 2.76
N GLU A 141 0.93 0.39 2.61
CA GLU A 141 1.19 -0.26 1.32
C GLU A 141 -0.08 -0.84 0.69
N LYS A 142 -0.93 -1.46 1.50
CA LYS A 142 -2.23 -1.98 1.05
C LYS A 142 -3.13 -0.84 0.57
N GLU A 143 -3.22 0.25 1.32
CA GLU A 143 -4.02 1.41 0.93
C GLU A 143 -3.49 2.05 -0.36
N GLN A 144 -2.17 2.19 -0.50
CA GLN A 144 -1.54 2.68 -1.73
C GLN A 144 -1.86 1.76 -2.92
N ALA A 145 -1.72 0.45 -2.75
CA ALA A 145 -2.05 -0.52 -3.79
C ALA A 145 -3.54 -0.49 -4.17
N GLU A 146 -4.45 -0.31 -3.20
CA GLU A 146 -5.88 -0.17 -3.45
C GLU A 146 -6.18 1.13 -4.23
N GLN A 147 -5.54 2.25 -3.86
CA GLN A 147 -5.67 3.51 -4.59
C GLN A 147 -5.15 3.40 -6.02
N GLU A 148 -4.00 2.77 -6.24
CA GLU A 148 -3.43 2.51 -7.57
C GLU A 148 -4.37 1.62 -8.41
N ASN A 149 -4.92 0.56 -7.81
CA ASN A 149 -5.89 -0.31 -8.49
C ASN A 149 -7.16 0.46 -8.90
N GLU A 150 -7.68 1.34 -8.05
CA GLU A 150 -8.84 2.17 -8.36
C GLU A 150 -8.54 3.21 -9.47
N VAL A 151 -7.30 3.73 -9.53
CA VAL A 151 -6.87 4.59 -10.64
C VAL A 151 -6.78 3.81 -11.95
N LEU A 152 -6.16 2.62 -11.92
CA LEU A 152 -6.04 1.75 -13.08
C LEU A 152 -7.41 1.33 -13.61
N LYS A 153 -8.34 0.95 -12.72
CA LYS A 153 -9.70 0.57 -13.08
C LYS A 153 -10.46 1.71 -13.77
N ARG A 154 -10.38 2.93 -13.24
CA ARG A 154 -10.95 4.13 -13.90
C ARG A 154 -10.32 4.39 -15.26
N GLY A 155 -9.00 4.21 -15.39
CA GLY A 155 -8.30 4.32 -16.68
C GLY A 155 -8.82 3.30 -17.72
N LEU A 156 -9.03 2.05 -17.31
CA LEU A 156 -9.57 1.00 -18.17
C LEU A 156 -11.02 1.29 -18.59
N GLU A 157 -11.87 1.78 -17.69
CA GLU A 157 -13.25 2.17 -18.01
C GLU A 157 -13.30 3.32 -19.03
N LEU A 158 -12.39 4.30 -18.89
CA LEU A 158 -12.29 5.41 -19.83
C LEU A 158 -11.85 4.93 -21.22
N ILE A 159 -10.84 4.06 -21.30
CA ILE A 159 -10.38 3.45 -22.57
C ILE A 159 -11.50 2.62 -23.20
N GLY A 160 -12.24 1.84 -22.41
CA GLY A 160 -13.38 1.07 -22.90
C GLY A 160 -14.46 1.96 -23.51
N SER A 161 -14.74 3.10 -22.87
CA SER A 161 -15.72 4.08 -23.35
C SER A 161 -15.28 4.74 -24.65
N THR A 162 -14.01 5.15 -24.77
CA THR A 162 -13.48 5.76 -26.01
C THR A 162 -13.44 4.77 -27.17
N LEU A 163 -13.08 3.51 -26.92
CA LEU A 163 -13.15 2.45 -27.95
C LEU A 163 -14.59 2.23 -28.44
N ALA A 164 -15.58 2.27 -27.53
CA ALA A 164 -16.98 2.14 -27.89
C ALA A 164 -17.47 3.33 -28.74
N GLU A 165 -17.06 4.56 -28.42
CA GLU A 165 -17.37 5.76 -29.21
C GLU A 165 -16.74 5.72 -30.60
N LEU A 166 -15.45 5.37 -30.71
CA LEU A 166 -14.75 5.22 -31.99
C LEU A 166 -15.41 4.16 -32.89
N LYS A 167 -15.86 3.04 -32.30
CA LYS A 167 -16.58 1.98 -33.03
C LYS A 167 -17.95 2.45 -33.53
N LYS A 168 -18.62 3.35 -32.79
CA LYS A 168 -19.91 3.92 -33.17
C LYS A 168 -19.78 4.98 -34.27
N GLU A 169 -18.70 5.76 -34.28
CA GLU A 169 -18.40 6.68 -35.38
C GLU A 169 -18.11 5.96 -36.70
N GLN A 170 -17.36 4.85 -36.67
CA GLN A 170 -17.12 4.03 -37.88
C GLN A 170 -18.40 3.43 -38.47
N ALA A 171 -19.43 3.16 -37.65
CA ALA A 171 -20.71 2.62 -38.11
C ALA A 171 -21.65 3.65 -38.76
N LYS A 172 -21.32 4.95 -38.73
CA LYS A 172 -22.20 6.05 -39.21
C LYS A 172 -21.76 6.67 -40.55
N ALA A 173 -20.71 6.15 -41.18
CA ALA A 173 -20.26 6.62 -42.49
C ALA A 173 -21.23 6.17 -43.62
N PRO A 174 -21.68 7.06 -44.54
CA PRO A 174 -22.69 6.72 -45.54
C PRO A 174 -22.14 5.84 -46.67
N VAL A 175 -22.91 4.81 -47.07
CA VAL A 175 -22.67 4.00 -48.27
C VAL A 175 -23.27 4.73 -49.50
N PRO A 176 -22.50 5.06 -50.56
CA PRO A 176 -23.04 5.56 -51.81
C PRO A 176 -23.40 4.41 -52.79
N PRO A 177 -24.40 4.58 -53.67
CA PRO A 177 -24.97 3.50 -54.49
C PRO A 177 -24.33 3.32 -55.88
N ASP A 178 -24.71 2.19 -56.48
CA ASP A 178 -24.32 1.50 -57.71
C ASP A 178 -23.92 2.29 -59.00
N HIS A 179 -23.04 1.61 -59.76
CA HIS A 179 -22.59 1.73 -61.18
C HIS A 179 -23.68 2.00 -62.25
N PRO A 180 -23.39 2.18 -63.59
CA PRO A 180 -22.18 1.93 -64.43
C PRO A 180 -21.82 3.14 -65.38
N GLU A 181 -20.84 3.19 -66.30
CA GLU A 181 -20.52 2.35 -67.47
C GLU A 181 -19.36 3.01 -68.30
N ASN A 182 -18.58 2.21 -69.05
CA ASN A 182 -17.78 2.51 -70.28
C ASN A 182 -16.54 3.46 -70.22
N VAL A 183 -15.46 3.36 -71.02
CA VAL A 183 -14.73 2.36 -71.85
C VAL A 183 -13.55 3.13 -72.50
N GLN A 184 -12.33 2.56 -72.49
CA GLN A 184 -11.19 2.76 -73.46
C GLN A 184 -10.57 4.19 -73.62
N LYS A 185 -9.30 4.45 -73.98
CA LYS A 185 -8.22 3.73 -74.69
C LYS A 185 -6.91 4.57 -74.69
N GLU A 186 -5.80 3.92 -75.09
CA GLU A 186 -4.56 4.43 -75.75
C GLU A 186 -3.48 5.12 -74.87
N ASP A 187 -2.32 4.48 -74.64
CA ASP A 187 -1.07 4.45 -75.47
C ASP A 187 -0.34 5.82 -75.49
N SER A 188 0.99 6.00 -75.44
CA SER A 188 2.19 5.20 -75.20
C SER A 188 3.41 6.18 -75.28
N VAL A 189 4.62 5.73 -74.89
CA VAL A 189 5.97 6.17 -75.38
C VAL A 189 6.73 7.38 -74.75
N VAL A 190 7.82 7.01 -74.01
CA VAL A 190 9.27 7.42 -74.10
C VAL A 190 9.74 8.86 -73.77
N ALA A 191 10.67 8.99 -72.81
CA ALA A 191 12.08 9.41 -73.02
C ALA A 191 12.77 9.86 -71.73
N ALA A 192 14.04 9.47 -71.59
CA ALA A 192 14.93 9.72 -70.46
C ALA A 192 15.67 11.06 -70.56
N ALA A 193 15.89 11.74 -69.42
CA ALA A 193 17.11 12.50 -69.09
C ALA A 193 17.06 13.03 -67.64
N SER A 194 18.06 12.68 -66.83
CA SER A 194 18.53 13.43 -65.65
C SER A 194 19.78 14.25 -66.07
N PRO A 195 20.40 15.17 -65.28
CA PRO A 195 20.27 15.39 -63.83
C PRO A 195 20.44 16.86 -63.32
N THR A 196 20.48 16.97 -61.98
CA THR A 196 21.13 17.99 -61.10
C THR A 196 20.43 19.29 -60.67
N ASN A 197 20.24 19.35 -59.34
CA ASN A 197 20.44 20.46 -58.38
C ASN A 197 19.51 21.68 -58.37
N ASN A 198 18.54 21.72 -57.46
CA ASN A 198 18.65 22.33 -56.11
C ASN A 198 17.26 22.59 -55.51
N THR A 199 17.09 22.20 -54.24
CA THR A 199 15.90 22.36 -53.38
C THR A 199 15.46 23.81 -53.28
N PRO A 200 14.14 24.09 -53.27
CA PRO A 200 13.44 24.30 -52.00
C PRO A 200 12.11 23.52 -51.91
N LEU A 201 11.76 23.06 -50.71
CA LEU A 201 10.41 22.54 -50.37
C LEU A 201 9.31 23.52 -50.84
N PRO A 202 8.18 23.01 -51.35
CA PRO A 202 6.92 23.25 -50.61
C PRO A 202 5.93 22.08 -50.63
N THR A 203 5.45 21.78 -49.42
CA THR A 203 4.04 21.54 -49.02
C THR A 203 3.07 20.73 -49.90
N HIS A 204 2.43 19.78 -49.21
CA HIS A 204 1.03 19.33 -49.34
C HIS A 204 0.61 18.72 -50.68
N ASN A 205 0.37 17.39 -50.70
CA ASN A 205 -0.97 16.83 -50.88
C ASN A 205 -0.94 15.29 -50.87
N LEU A 206 -1.97 14.72 -50.24
CA LEU A 206 -2.23 13.29 -50.13
C LEU A 206 -2.11 12.57 -51.48
N PRO A 207 -1.52 11.36 -51.52
CA PRO A 207 -2.04 10.31 -52.36
C PRO A 207 -3.36 9.83 -51.74
N THR A 208 -4.45 10.31 -52.31
CA THR A 208 -5.83 9.90 -52.00
C THR A 208 -6.07 8.50 -52.56
N GLU A 209 -5.44 7.49 -51.95
CA GLU A 209 -5.99 6.14 -51.86
C GLU A 209 -5.92 5.77 -50.38
N ILE A 210 -6.91 6.23 -49.62
CA ILE A 210 -7.14 5.69 -48.28
C ILE A 210 -7.68 4.29 -48.53
N ASP A 211 -6.83 3.26 -48.46
CA ASP A 211 -7.31 1.89 -48.28
C ASP A 211 -8.34 1.95 -47.15
N PRO A 212 -9.63 1.68 -47.42
CA PRO A 212 -10.69 1.83 -46.42
C PRO A 212 -10.48 0.89 -45.22
N ASN A 213 -9.59 -0.10 -45.37
CA ASN A 213 -9.15 -1.01 -44.32
C ASN A 213 -7.84 -0.58 -43.64
N ALA A 214 -7.18 0.51 -44.06
CA ALA A 214 -5.91 0.96 -43.45
C ALA A 214 -6.09 1.36 -41.98
N ALA A 215 -7.12 2.15 -41.68
CA ALA A 215 -7.41 2.55 -40.30
C ALA A 215 -7.72 1.33 -39.42
N ALA A 216 -8.55 0.40 -39.92
CA ALA A 216 -8.87 -0.85 -39.23
C ALA A 216 -7.63 -1.74 -39.01
N LYS A 217 -6.72 -1.85 -40.00
CA LYS A 217 -5.43 -2.54 -39.87
C LYS A 217 -4.55 -1.92 -38.79
N TYR A 218 -4.50 -0.59 -38.69
CA TYR A 218 -3.71 0.09 -37.64
C TYR A 218 -4.35 -0.05 -36.26
N VAL A 219 -5.69 -0.02 -36.17
CA VAL A 219 -6.41 -0.29 -34.92
C VAL A 219 -6.17 -1.72 -34.45
N GLU A 220 -6.33 -2.72 -35.32
CA GLU A 220 -6.05 -4.12 -34.99
C GLU A 220 -4.59 -4.33 -34.56
N ARG A 221 -3.66 -3.61 -35.20
CA ARG A 221 -2.23 -3.64 -34.83
C ARG A 221 -1.98 -3.00 -33.46
N CYS A 222 -2.65 -1.89 -33.15
CA CYS A 222 -2.61 -1.29 -31.81
C CYS A 222 -3.17 -2.25 -30.76
N ASP A 223 -4.33 -2.86 -31.00
CA ASP A 223 -4.95 -3.81 -30.09
C ASP A 223 -4.07 -5.04 -29.83
N THR A 224 -3.47 -5.58 -30.89
CA THR A 224 -2.54 -6.71 -30.79
C THR A 224 -1.29 -6.32 -30.00
N CYS A 225 -0.76 -5.12 -30.23
CA CYS A 225 0.39 -4.59 -29.49
C CYS A 225 0.06 -4.44 -28.00
N CYS A 226 -1.07 -3.82 -27.68
CA CYS A 226 -1.54 -3.64 -26.30
C CYS A 226 -1.72 -4.97 -25.57
N LYS A 227 -2.34 -5.97 -26.22
CA LYS A 227 -2.47 -7.34 -25.67
C LYS A 227 -1.12 -7.99 -25.41
N THR A 228 -0.18 -7.83 -26.35
CA THR A 228 1.17 -8.40 -26.23
C THR A 228 1.91 -7.75 -25.07
N ILE A 229 1.89 -6.42 -24.96
CA ILE A 229 2.51 -5.66 -23.86
C ILE A 229 1.92 -6.09 -22.51
N SER A 230 0.59 -6.22 -22.42
CA SER A 230 -0.07 -6.66 -21.20
C SER A 230 0.37 -8.08 -20.79
N THR A 231 0.44 -9.00 -21.74
CA THR A 231 0.85 -10.39 -21.49
C THR A 231 2.31 -10.47 -21.04
N THR A 232 3.22 -9.80 -21.75
CA THR A 232 4.65 -9.81 -21.40
C THR A 232 4.92 -9.09 -20.09
N PHE A 233 4.16 -8.04 -19.77
CA PHE A 233 4.26 -7.38 -18.47
C PHE A 233 3.83 -8.30 -17.32
N PHE A 234 2.76 -9.08 -17.51
CA PHE A 234 2.34 -10.09 -16.55
C PHE A 234 3.40 -11.19 -16.32
N GLU A 235 4.06 -11.64 -17.39
CA GLU A 235 5.17 -12.60 -17.28
C GLU A 235 6.37 -12.00 -16.53
N LEU A 236 6.69 -10.73 -16.80
CA LEU A 236 7.77 -10.00 -16.14
C LEU A 236 7.53 -9.86 -14.63
N THR A 237 6.32 -9.46 -14.21
CA THR A 237 5.98 -9.33 -12.78
C THR A 237 5.97 -10.68 -12.08
N THR A 238 5.54 -11.74 -12.77
CA THR A 238 5.63 -13.12 -12.28
C THR A 238 7.08 -13.54 -12.07
N ALA A 239 7.98 -13.25 -13.01
CA ALA A 239 9.41 -13.54 -12.87
C ALA A 239 10.06 -12.76 -11.71
N LEU A 240 9.73 -11.47 -11.55
CA LEU A 240 10.20 -10.65 -10.42
C LEU A 240 9.68 -11.17 -9.07
N THR A 241 8.45 -11.69 -9.05
CA THR A 241 7.87 -12.32 -7.86
C THR A 241 8.65 -13.58 -7.51
N ASN A 242 8.94 -14.45 -8.48
CA ASN A 242 9.74 -15.65 -8.24
C ASN A 242 11.16 -15.34 -7.76
N LEU A 243 11.77 -14.25 -8.27
CA LEU A 243 13.10 -13.80 -7.81
C LEU A 243 13.12 -13.35 -6.35
N THR A 244 11.99 -12.96 -5.74
CA THR A 244 11.92 -12.63 -4.30
C THR A 244 12.42 -13.76 -3.41
N HIS A 245 12.16 -14.99 -3.81
CA HIS A 245 12.47 -16.19 -3.03
C HIS A 245 13.87 -16.73 -3.30
N LEU A 246 14.58 -16.16 -4.29
CA LEU A 246 15.90 -16.62 -4.72
C LEU A 246 17.00 -15.60 -4.40
N ASP A 247 16.83 -14.35 -4.83
CA ASP A 247 17.82 -13.29 -4.61
C ASP A 247 17.14 -11.90 -4.63
N GLY A 248 17.00 -11.31 -3.44
CA GLY A 248 16.39 -9.99 -3.28
C GLY A 248 17.19 -8.84 -3.91
N LYS A 249 18.52 -8.94 -4.00
CA LYS A 249 19.35 -7.90 -4.63
C LYS A 249 19.17 -7.92 -6.15
N LEU A 250 19.20 -9.12 -6.73
CA LEU A 250 18.98 -9.30 -8.17
C LEU A 250 17.56 -8.90 -8.58
N LYS A 251 16.55 -9.23 -7.74
CA LYS A 251 15.18 -8.74 -7.93
C LYS A 251 15.15 -7.21 -8.01
N GLU A 252 15.79 -6.53 -7.06
CA GLU A 252 15.77 -5.07 -6.99
C GLU A 252 16.45 -4.41 -8.19
N GLU A 253 17.55 -5.00 -8.69
CA GLU A 253 18.20 -4.57 -9.93
C GLU A 253 17.26 -4.71 -11.15
N LYS A 254 16.65 -5.89 -11.32
CA LYS A 254 15.73 -6.14 -12.44
C LYS A 254 14.43 -5.33 -12.34
N ARG A 255 13.96 -5.05 -11.12
CA ARG A 255 12.84 -4.13 -10.88
C ARG A 255 13.17 -2.72 -11.38
N LYS A 256 14.34 -2.18 -11.05
CA LYS A 256 14.77 -0.84 -11.51
C LYS A 256 14.94 -0.77 -13.02
N GLU A 257 15.50 -1.80 -13.64
CA GLU A 257 15.59 -1.89 -15.11
C GLU A 257 14.19 -1.85 -15.76
N ALA A 258 13.26 -2.66 -15.25
CA ALA A 258 11.88 -2.71 -15.72
C ALA A 258 11.15 -1.37 -15.55
N GLN A 259 11.31 -0.73 -14.38
CA GLN A 259 10.72 0.58 -14.09
C GLN A 259 11.21 1.64 -15.07
N LYS A 260 12.52 1.73 -15.31
CA LYS A 260 13.10 2.69 -16.25
C LYS A 260 12.56 2.51 -17.67
N LEU A 261 12.36 1.27 -18.11
CA LEU A 261 11.76 0.97 -19.41
C LEU A 261 10.32 1.48 -19.51
N LEU A 262 9.51 1.23 -18.47
CA LEU A 262 8.10 1.67 -18.44
C LEU A 262 7.96 3.19 -18.42
N GLU A 263 8.80 3.89 -17.65
CA GLU A 263 8.86 5.36 -17.63
C GLU A 263 9.18 5.91 -19.02
N THR A 264 10.17 5.32 -19.70
CA THR A 264 10.55 5.71 -21.07
C THR A 264 9.39 5.51 -22.05
N ILE A 265 8.69 4.38 -21.97
CA ILE A 265 7.52 4.09 -22.83
C ILE A 265 6.37 5.08 -22.53
N ALA A 266 6.11 5.36 -21.25
CA ALA A 266 5.06 6.27 -20.82
C ALA A 266 5.33 7.70 -21.30
N GLU A 267 6.56 8.21 -21.17
CA GLU A 267 6.96 9.52 -21.70
C GLU A 267 6.79 9.61 -23.21
N THR A 268 7.16 8.55 -23.94
CA THR A 268 7.03 8.48 -25.40
C THR A 268 5.58 8.58 -25.86
N ILE A 269 4.64 7.97 -25.13
CA ILE A 269 3.21 7.98 -25.48
C ILE A 269 2.54 9.29 -25.05
N LYS A 270 3.11 9.99 -24.05
CA LYS A 270 2.58 11.27 -23.54
C LYS A 270 2.71 12.41 -24.55
N GLU A 271 3.67 12.36 -25.48
CA GLU A 271 3.84 13.34 -26.54
C GLU A 271 2.94 13.02 -27.75
N TRP A 272 2.15 14.00 -28.22
CA TRP A 272 1.29 13.85 -29.40
C TRP A 272 1.71 14.78 -30.56
N PRO A 273 1.87 14.27 -31.80
CA PRO A 273 1.96 12.85 -32.15
C PRO A 273 3.27 12.26 -31.58
N PRO A 274 3.30 10.95 -31.25
CA PRO A 274 4.52 10.29 -30.80
C PRO A 274 5.64 10.60 -31.79
N ALA A 275 6.78 11.09 -31.30
CA ALA A 275 7.88 11.53 -32.16
C ALA A 275 8.18 10.46 -33.22
N LYS A 276 8.37 10.89 -34.48
CA LYS A 276 8.57 9.99 -35.62
C LYS A 276 9.82 9.11 -35.37
N LYS A 277 9.58 7.93 -34.80
CA LYS A 277 10.48 6.84 -34.34
C LYS A 277 10.86 6.88 -32.85
N PRO A 278 10.15 6.12 -32.01
CA PRO A 278 10.69 5.71 -30.73
C PRO A 278 11.58 4.47 -30.87
N LEU A 279 12.74 4.59 -30.22
CA LEU A 279 13.84 3.67 -29.96
C LEU A 279 13.59 2.18 -30.25
N LYS A 280 14.36 1.64 -31.21
CA LYS A 280 14.68 0.21 -31.28
C LYS A 280 15.66 -0.05 -30.12
N VAL A 281 15.16 -0.39 -28.93
CA VAL A 281 16.01 -0.89 -27.85
C VAL A 281 16.47 -2.28 -28.27
N ILE A 282 17.55 -2.34 -29.04
CA ILE A 282 18.32 -3.56 -29.25
C ILE A 282 19.03 -3.81 -27.92
N ARG A 283 18.86 -5.04 -27.42
CA ARG A 283 19.52 -5.58 -26.22
C ARG A 283 21.02 -5.27 -26.20
#